data_AF-A0A7K9GXE9-F1
#
_entry.id   AF-A0A7K9GXE9-F1
#
_cell.length_a   1.000
_cell.length_b   1.000
_cell.length_c   1.000
_cell.angle_alpha   90.00
_cell.angle_beta   90.00
_cell.angle_gamma   90.00
#
_symmetry.space_group_name_H-M   'P 1'
#
loop_
_entity.id
_entity.type
_entity.pdbx_description
1 polymer ?
#
loop_
_entity_poly.entity_id
_entity_poly.type
_entity_poly.pdbx_seq_one_letter_code
_entity_poly.pdbx_strand_id
1 'polypeptide(L)'
;LIEIQRGPYKQWALYVGDGYVIHVTPLGKAASSGSIHSKKAKVKKELLEVVARNYKWHVNNKCDCDRVPFPVEEIIWHAEQWIGRVVPYGLFDSNSEDFVTMLRY
;
A
#
# COMPACT_ATOMS: atom_id res chain seq x y z
N LEU A 1 0.33 -6.93 7.00
CA LEU A 1 -0.37 -6.01 6.08
C LEU A 1 -1.47 -5.31 6.85
N ILE A 2 -1.69 -4.04 6.58
CA ILE A 2 -2.74 -3.22 7.21
C ILE A 2 -3.79 -2.92 6.16
N GLU A 3 -5.03 -3.31 6.43
CA GLU A 3 -6.20 -2.96 5.62
C GLU A 3 -6.91 -1.76 6.26
N ILE A 4 -7.06 -0.67 5.52
CA ILE A 4 -7.70 0.58 5.95
C ILE A 4 -9.01 0.75 5.16
N GLN A 5 -10.13 0.86 5.86
CA GLN A 5 -11.46 0.99 5.26
C GLN A 5 -11.77 2.44 4.89
N ARG A 6 -11.72 2.78 3.59
CA ARG A 6 -12.03 4.11 3.06
C ARG A 6 -13.38 4.12 2.33
N GLY A 7 -14.44 3.81 3.07
CA GLY A 7 -15.80 3.73 2.53
C GLY A 7 -15.95 2.54 1.58
N PRO A 8 -16.26 2.74 0.28
CA PRO A 8 -16.40 1.65 -0.69
C PRO A 8 -15.06 1.05 -1.14
N TYR A 9 -13.93 1.71 -0.86
CA TYR A 9 -12.60 1.27 -1.27
C TYR A 9 -11.72 0.92 -0.06
N LYS A 10 -10.79 -0.03 -0.28
CA LYS A 10 -9.81 -0.46 0.71
C LYS A 10 -8.43 0.05 0.34
N GLN A 11 -7.77 0.73 1.27
CA GLN A 11 -6.35 1.07 1.13
C GLN A 11 -5.50 0.05 1.87
N TRP A 12 -4.42 -0.38 1.26
CA TRP A 12 -3.47 -1.30 1.86
C TRP A 12 -2.14 -0.64 2.16
N ALA A 13 -1.52 -1.04 3.27
CA ALA A 13 -0.20 -0.60 3.67
C ALA A 13 0.61 -1.74 4.32
N LEU A 14 1.93 -1.66 4.25
CA LEU A 14 2.85 -2.58 4.89
C LEU A 14 3.41 -1.95 6.16
N TYR A 15 3.20 -2.57 7.31
CA TYR A 15 3.80 -2.11 8.58
C TYR A 15 5.28 -2.49 8.63
N VAL A 16 6.14 -1.53 8.98
CA VAL A 16 7.60 -1.69 8.98
C VAL A 16 8.26 -1.35 10.33
N GLY A 17 7.47 -1.26 11.40
CA GLY A 17 7.97 -0.95 12.76
C GLY A 17 7.74 0.51 13.18
N ASP A 18 7.82 0.77 14.48
CA ASP A 18 7.79 2.10 15.10
C ASP A 18 6.59 2.98 14.70
N GLY A 19 5.46 2.36 14.39
CA GLY A 19 4.26 3.06 13.94
C GLY A 19 4.31 3.49 12.47
N TYR A 20 5.35 3.17 11.72
CA TYR A 20 5.49 3.49 10.30
C TYR A 20 4.92 2.41 9.39
N VAL A 21 4.36 2.87 8.27
CA VAL A 21 3.90 2.03 7.18
C VAL A 21 4.44 2.51 5.84
N ILE A 22 4.64 1.57 4.92
CA ILE A 22 4.92 1.82 3.51
C ILE A 22 3.64 1.61 2.71
N HIS A 23 3.26 2.60 1.90
CA HIS A 23 2.05 2.56 1.07
C HIS A 23 2.22 3.34 -0.23
N VAL A 24 1.30 3.14 -1.17
CA VAL A 24 1.26 3.87 -2.44
C VAL A 24 0.25 5.00 -2.38
N THR A 25 0.68 6.20 -2.77
CA THR A 25 -0.20 7.38 -2.88
C THR A 25 -0.32 7.79 -4.34
N PRO A 26 -1.53 7.89 -4.91
CA PRO A 26 -1.73 8.39 -6.26
C PRO A 26 -1.10 9.77 -6.48
N LEU A 27 -0.39 9.94 -7.59
CA LEU A 27 0.17 11.20 -8.09
C LEU A 27 -0.82 11.80 -9.10
N GLY A 28 -1.59 12.79 -8.66
CA GLY A 28 -2.49 13.57 -9.52
C GLY A 28 -3.80 13.90 -8.82
N LYS A 29 -4.38 15.07 -9.13
CA LYS A 29 -5.75 15.39 -8.73
C LYS A 29 -6.66 14.32 -9.33
N ALA A 30 -7.60 13.80 -8.54
CA ALA A 30 -8.76 13.09 -9.05
C ALA A 30 -9.57 14.07 -9.93
N ALA A 31 -9.11 14.30 -11.15
CA ALA A 31 -9.89 15.01 -12.15
C ALA A 31 -10.98 14.02 -12.57
N SER A 32 -12.19 14.31 -12.09
CA SER A 32 -13.45 13.82 -12.62
C SER A 32 -13.55 14.19 -14.11
N SER A 33 -12.90 13.43 -14.97
CA SER A 33 -13.22 13.36 -16.40
C SER A 33 -12.45 12.20 -17.02
N GLY A 34 -13.15 11.35 -17.76
CA GLY A 34 -12.68 10.05 -18.25
C GLY A 34 -11.49 10.14 -19.18
N SER A 35 -10.27 10.08 -18.64
CA SER A 35 -9.07 9.83 -19.42
C SER A 35 -8.36 8.59 -18.90
N ILE A 36 -8.21 7.61 -19.79
CA ILE A 36 -7.48 6.33 -19.63
C ILE A 36 -5.96 6.60 -19.61
N HIS A 37 -5.54 7.70 -18.99
CA HIS A 37 -4.13 8.00 -18.80
C HIS A 37 -3.62 7.20 -17.62
N SER A 38 -2.55 6.43 -17.85
CA SER A 38 -1.79 5.69 -16.85
C SER A 38 -1.57 6.57 -15.60
N LYS A 39 -2.40 6.37 -14.57
CA LYS A 39 -2.23 7.12 -13.31
C LYS A 39 -0.89 6.68 -12.76
N LYS A 40 -0.19 7.56 -12.05
CA LYS A 40 1.09 7.23 -11.39
C LYS A 40 0.84 7.24 -9.89
N ALA A 41 1.62 6.50 -9.11
CA ALA A 41 1.61 6.59 -7.66
C ALA A 41 3.03 6.64 -7.12
N LYS A 42 3.20 7.32 -5.99
CA LYS A 42 4.47 7.40 -5.27
C LYS A 42 4.41 6.50 -4.05
N VAL A 43 5.44 5.69 -3.87
CA VAL A 43 5.61 4.91 -2.64
C VAL A 43 6.13 5.84 -1.54
N LYS A 44 5.52 5.78 -0.37
CA LYS A 44 5.86 6.61 0.79
C LYS A 44 5.96 5.79 2.06
N LYS A 45 6.84 6.21 2.97
CA LYS A 45 6.92 5.77 4.37
C LYS A 45 6.34 6.88 5.24
N GLU A 46 5.22 6.62 5.91
CA GLU A 46 4.49 7.58 6.74
C GLU A 46 3.97 6.89 8.01
N LEU A 47 3.62 7.65 9.05
CA LEU A 47 3.01 7.10 10.26
C LEU A 47 1.64 6.49 9.94
N LEU A 48 1.34 5.31 10.50
CA LEU A 48 0.05 4.64 10.35
C LEU A 48 -1.10 5.57 10.75
N GLU A 49 -0.93 6.34 11.83
CA GLU A 49 -1.92 7.32 12.28
C GLU A 49 -2.21 8.38 11.21
N VAL A 50 -1.19 8.87 10.51
CA VAL A 50 -1.33 9.86 9.43
C VAL A 50 -2.01 9.25 8.19
N VAL A 51 -1.72 7.99 7.89
CA VAL A 51 -2.27 7.28 6.72
C VAL A 51 -3.71 6.83 6.96
N ALA A 52 -4.00 6.29 8.14
CA ALA A 52 -5.33 5.83 8.54
C ALA A 52 -6.25 7.00 8.92
N ARG A 53 -5.72 8.08 9.49
CA ARG A 53 -6.52 9.20 10.02
C ARG A 53 -7.62 8.66 10.94
N ASN A 54 -8.88 8.97 10.64
CA ASN A 54 -10.06 8.54 11.38
C ASN A 54 -10.70 7.26 10.79
N TYR A 55 -10.09 6.63 9.79
CA TYR A 55 -10.62 5.41 9.17
C TYR A 55 -10.29 4.18 10.02
N LYS A 56 -11.23 3.23 10.07
CA LYS A 56 -11.00 1.94 10.71
C LYS A 56 -9.94 1.16 9.94
N TRP A 57 -9.06 0.50 10.66
CA TRP A 57 -8.04 -0.36 10.09
C TRP A 57 -7.84 -1.60 10.96
N HIS A 58 -7.31 -2.65 10.36
CA HIS A 58 -6.93 -3.88 11.07
C HIS A 58 -5.76 -4.55 10.36
N VAL A 59 -5.06 -5.42 11.09
CA VAL A 59 -4.04 -6.29 10.50
C VAL A 59 -4.75 -7.37 9.69
N ASN A 60 -4.39 -7.53 8.42
CA ASN A 60 -4.96 -8.55 7.55
C ASN A 60 -3.88 -9.21 6.68
N ASN A 61 -3.25 -10.27 7.20
CA ASN A 61 -2.29 -11.07 6.42
C ASN A 61 -3.00 -12.20 5.66
N LYS A 62 -3.89 -11.82 4.73
CA LYS A 62 -4.83 -12.75 4.06
C LYS A 62 -4.20 -13.99 3.39
N CYS A 63 -2.93 -13.93 2.98
CA CYS A 63 -2.25 -15.02 2.28
C CYS A 63 -1.35 -15.88 3.17
N ASP A 64 -1.24 -15.60 4.48
CA ASP A 64 -0.38 -16.39 5.39
C ASP A 64 -0.85 -17.87 5.49
N CYS A 65 -2.11 -18.19 5.13
CA CYS A 65 -2.61 -19.56 5.07
C CYS A 65 -2.13 -20.36 3.85
N ASP A 66 -1.81 -19.67 2.74
CA ASP A 66 -1.49 -20.30 1.46
C ASP A 66 -0.03 -20.04 1.01
N ARG A 67 0.63 -19.03 1.60
CA ARG A 67 1.96 -18.55 1.21
C ARG A 67 2.79 -18.25 2.44
N VAL A 68 4.01 -18.76 2.45
CA VAL A 68 5.00 -18.42 3.47
C VAL A 68 5.53 -17.02 3.16
N PRO A 69 5.44 -16.04 4.08
CA PRO A 69 6.02 -14.72 3.87
C PRO A 69 7.56 -14.78 3.91
N PHE A 70 8.22 -13.81 3.29
CA PHE A 70 9.66 -13.63 3.45
C PHE A 70 10.04 -13.37 4.91
N PRO A 71 11.31 -13.62 5.31
CA PRO A 71 11.83 -13.14 6.59
C PRO A 71 11.56 -11.64 6.77
N VAL A 72 11.21 -11.23 8.00
CA VAL A 72 10.82 -9.84 8.30
C VAL A 72 11.88 -8.83 7.84
N GLU A 73 13.15 -9.18 7.99
CA GLU A 73 14.28 -8.35 7.56
C GLU A 73 14.29 -8.14 6.04
N GLU A 74 14.02 -9.18 5.26
CA GLU A 74 13.92 -9.10 3.79
C GLU A 74 12.71 -8.27 3.37
N ILE A 75 11.56 -8.45 4.01
CA ILE A 75 10.35 -7.65 3.75
C ILE A 75 10.65 -6.16 3.93
N ILE A 76 11.25 -5.80 5.06
CA ILE A 76 11.59 -4.40 5.37
C ILE A 76 12.62 -3.89 4.36
N TRP A 77 13.69 -4.65 4.13
CA TRP A 77 14.76 -4.27 3.20
C TRP A 77 14.21 -4.00 1.80
N HIS A 78 13.41 -4.92 1.25
CA HIS A 78 12.76 -4.76 -0.05
C HIS A 78 11.84 -3.55 -0.07
N ALA A 79 10.96 -3.40 0.92
CA ALA A 79 9.99 -2.30 0.96
C ALA A 79 10.67 -0.92 1.00
N GLU A 80 11.78 -0.79 1.73
CA GLU A 80 12.54 0.46 1.79
C GLU A 80 13.16 0.85 0.45
N GLN A 81 13.57 -0.12 -0.40
CA GLN A 81 14.09 0.16 -1.75
C GLN A 81 13.07 0.86 -2.65
N TRP A 82 11.77 0.71 -2.37
CA TRP A 82 10.70 1.31 -3.16
C TRP A 82 10.36 2.74 -2.73
N ILE A 83 10.77 3.18 -1.53
CA ILE A 83 10.42 4.50 -1.01
C ILE A 83 10.85 5.59 -2.01
N GLY A 84 9.91 6.49 -2.32
CA GLY A 84 10.15 7.59 -3.24
C GLY A 84 10.02 7.25 -4.73
N ARG A 85 10.00 5.96 -5.10
CA ARG A 85 9.79 5.54 -6.49
C ARG A 85 8.37 5.85 -6.96
N VAL A 86 8.26 6.09 -8.26
CA VAL A 86 6.98 6.26 -8.95
C VAL A 86 6.63 4.97 -9.66
N VAL A 87 5.52 4.36 -9.27
CA VAL A 87 5.00 3.13 -9.88
C VAL A 87 3.80 3.46 -10.77
N PRO A 88 3.62 2.74 -11.89
CA PRO A 88 2.40 2.86 -12.67
C PRO A 88 1.20 2.42 -11.81
N TYR A 89 0.20 3.29 -11.75
CA TYR A 89 -1.06 3.10 -11.03
C TYR A 89 -2.16 2.88 -12.07
N GLY A 90 -2.15 1.73 -12.75
CA GLY A 90 -3.19 1.38 -13.71
C GLY A 90 -4.43 0.83 -13.01
N LEU A 91 -5.61 1.41 -13.26
CA LEU A 91 -6.96 0.81 -13.34
C LEU A 91 -7.43 -0.35 -12.40
N PHE A 92 -6.73 -0.68 -11.33
CA PHE A 92 -7.14 -1.74 -10.41
C PHE A 92 -7.39 -1.14 -9.03
N ASP A 93 -8.62 -1.30 -8.53
CA ASP A 93 -8.95 -1.09 -7.12
C ASP A 93 -8.04 -1.92 -6.17
N SER A 94 -7.27 -2.87 -6.72
CA SER A 94 -6.33 -3.78 -6.05
C SER A 94 -4.86 -3.34 -6.05
N ASN A 95 -4.42 -2.25 -6.71
CA ASN A 95 -2.97 -1.95 -6.84
C ASN A 95 -2.24 -1.78 -5.50
N SER A 96 -2.88 -1.19 -4.49
CA SER A 96 -2.23 -1.05 -3.18
C SER A 96 -2.08 -2.39 -2.47
N GLU A 97 -3.03 -3.31 -2.69
CA GLU A 97 -3.02 -4.66 -2.14
C GLU A 97 -1.96 -5.53 -2.80
N ASP A 98 -1.92 -5.53 -4.14
CA ASP A 98 -0.95 -6.28 -4.93
C ASP A 98 0.47 -5.81 -4.62
N PHE A 99 0.67 -4.50 -4.47
CA PHE A 99 1.96 -3.93 -4.10
C PHE A 99 2.44 -4.43 -2.74
N VAL A 100 1.63 -4.35 -1.69
CA VAL A 100 2.06 -4.80 -0.34
C VAL A 100 2.13 -6.32 -0.23
N THR A 101 1.37 -7.05 -1.06
CA THR A 101 1.46 -8.50 -1.17
C THR A 101 2.79 -8.91 -1.79
N MET A 102 3.21 -8.28 -2.90
CA MET A 102 4.52 -8.48 -3.54
C MET A 102 5.70 -8.18 -2.59
N LEU A 103 5.51 -7.27 -1.63
CA LEU A 103 6.56 -6.97 -0.65
C LEU A 103 6.65 -7.99 0.49
N ARG A 104 5.55 -8.67 0.82
CA ARG A 104 5.47 -9.62 1.95
C ARG A 104 5.77 -11.06 1.53
N TYR A 105 5.38 -11.46 0.32
CA TYR A 105 5.47 -12.83 -0.22
C TYR A 105 6.10 -12.82 -1.60
#